data_AF-A0A9E2DFB4-F1
#
_entry.id   AF-A0A9E2DFB4-F1
#
_cell.length_a   1.000
_cell.length_b   1.000
_cell.length_c   1.000
_cell.angle_alpha   90.00
_cell.angle_beta   90.00
_cell.angle_gamma   90.00
#
_symmetry.space_group_name_H-M   'P 1'
#
loop_
_entity.id
_entity.type
_entity.pdbx_description
1 polymer ?
#
loop_
_entity_poly.entity_id
_entity_poly.type
_entity_poly.pdbx_seq_one_letter_code
_entity_poly.pdbx_strand_id
1 'polypeptide(L)'
;MSKPTYNDADIMLKFVQWGAALKIEKALNWIWSEKYIDDYADFVKKYPPGSKEYGEVKKVCGWYETIGTLYKQKLFNEDLLFDWLATNVRWKRIENFVQGVRKEMGEQKMYQNFEAMAKAELKRSKSA
;
A
#
# COMPACT_ATOMS: atom_id res chain seq x y z
N MET A 1 11.96 7.62 -16.86
CA MET A 1 10.80 8.40 -17.35
C MET A 1 11.23 9.84 -17.65
N SER A 2 10.34 10.68 -18.18
CA SER A 2 10.57 12.14 -18.26
C SER A 2 10.67 12.75 -16.86
N LYS A 3 11.28 13.94 -16.74
CA LYS A 3 11.35 14.68 -15.48
C LYS A 3 9.94 14.92 -14.90
N PRO A 4 9.77 14.95 -13.56
CA PRO A 4 8.51 15.29 -12.93
C PRO A 4 7.97 16.65 -13.37
N THR A 5 6.64 16.78 -13.43
CA THR A 5 5.93 18.00 -13.85
C THR A 5 5.16 18.64 -12.70
N TYR A 6 4.66 19.87 -12.89
CA TYR A 6 3.74 20.49 -11.94
C TYR A 6 2.42 19.72 -11.77
N ASN A 7 1.97 19.02 -12.82
CA ASN A 7 0.79 18.15 -12.72
C ASN A 7 1.07 16.93 -11.82
N ASP A 8 2.27 16.35 -11.88
CA ASP A 8 2.66 15.32 -10.92
C ASP A 8 2.70 15.88 -9.50
N ALA A 9 3.30 17.06 -9.27
CA ALA A 9 3.30 17.67 -7.95
C ALA A 9 1.88 17.87 -7.38
N ASP A 10 0.94 18.32 -8.20
CA ASP A 10 -0.47 18.47 -7.81
C ASP A 10 -1.15 17.12 -7.47
N ILE A 11 -0.92 16.08 -8.27
CA ILE A 11 -1.41 14.72 -7.98
C ILE A 11 -0.84 14.20 -6.66
N MET A 12 0.46 14.41 -6.41
CA MET A 12 1.12 14.02 -5.16
C MET A 12 0.46 14.70 -3.96
N LEU A 13 0.24 16.01 -4.02
CA LEU A 13 -0.41 16.76 -2.94
C LEU A 13 -1.85 16.29 -2.70
N LYS A 14 -2.60 15.95 -3.76
CA LYS A 14 -3.93 15.34 -3.64
C LYS A 14 -3.88 13.99 -2.93
N PHE A 15 -2.89 13.15 -3.21
CA PHE A 15 -2.70 11.89 -2.47
C PHE A 15 -2.35 12.11 -1.00
N VAL A 16 -1.51 13.11 -0.70
CA VAL A 16 -1.20 13.50 0.69
C VAL A 16 -2.48 13.93 1.42
N GLN A 17 -3.27 14.81 0.81
CA GLN A 17 -4.55 15.28 1.39
C GLN A 17 -5.53 14.13 1.59
N TRP A 18 -5.67 13.24 0.62
CA TRP A 18 -6.54 12.07 0.73
C TRP A 18 -6.06 11.10 1.81
N GLY A 19 -4.74 10.86 1.89
CA GLY A 19 -4.13 10.06 2.94
C GLY A 19 -4.38 10.63 4.34
N ALA A 20 -4.30 11.96 4.48
CA ALA A 20 -4.62 12.66 5.73
C ALA A 20 -6.11 12.51 6.09
N ALA A 21 -7.03 12.69 5.14
CA ALA A 21 -8.47 12.52 5.35
C ALA A 21 -8.82 11.09 5.79
N LEU A 22 -8.19 10.08 5.20
CA LEU A 22 -8.34 8.68 5.59
C LEU A 22 -7.61 8.34 6.90
N LYS A 23 -6.74 9.21 7.40
CA LYS A 23 -5.83 8.98 8.53
C LYS A 23 -4.89 7.79 8.27
N ILE A 24 -4.30 7.72 7.07
CA ILE A 24 -3.37 6.65 6.66
C ILE A 24 -2.17 6.56 7.59
N GLU A 25 -1.63 7.69 8.06
CA GLU A 25 -0.52 7.69 9.00
C GLU A 25 -0.86 6.94 10.31
N LYS A 26 -2.09 7.10 10.83
CA LYS A 26 -2.55 6.35 12.00
C LYS A 26 -2.61 4.85 11.73
N ALA A 27 -3.08 4.46 10.54
CA ALA A 27 -3.16 3.07 10.14
C ALA A 27 -1.75 2.45 9.97
N LEU A 28 -0.83 3.19 9.33
CA LEU A 28 0.58 2.81 9.21
C LEU A 28 1.22 2.69 10.60
N ASN A 29 1.07 3.68 11.49
CA ASN A 29 1.63 3.59 12.85
C ASN A 29 1.11 2.37 13.61
N TRP A 30 -0.16 1.99 13.41
CA TRP A 30 -0.72 0.79 14.02
C TRP A 30 -0.13 -0.50 13.43
N ILE A 31 0.03 -0.61 12.11
CA ILE A 31 0.62 -1.78 11.44
C ILE A 31 2.09 -2.01 11.86
N TRP A 32 2.82 -0.95 12.23
CA TRP A 32 4.20 -1.06 12.74
C TRP A 32 4.28 -1.22 14.26
N SER A 33 3.14 -1.15 14.96
CA SER A 33 3.12 -1.39 16.40
C SER A 33 3.18 -2.88 16.74
N GLU A 34 3.50 -3.19 17.99
CA GLU A 34 3.48 -4.55 18.56
C GLU A 34 2.09 -5.20 18.54
N LYS A 35 1.02 -4.42 18.31
CA LYS A 35 -0.35 -4.93 18.25
C LYS A 35 -0.65 -5.63 16.93
N TYR A 36 0.09 -5.32 15.86
CA TYR A 36 -0.09 -5.95 14.56
C TYR A 36 0.45 -7.37 14.58
N ILE A 37 -0.36 -8.30 14.07
CA ILE A 37 0.00 -9.71 13.93
C ILE A 37 0.27 -9.97 12.44
N ASP A 38 1.46 -10.46 12.13
CA ASP A 38 1.89 -10.68 10.76
C ASP A 38 1.31 -11.95 10.14
N ASP A 39 1.16 -13.01 10.94
CA ASP A 39 0.48 -14.24 10.50
C ASP A 39 -1.02 -13.98 10.29
N TYR A 40 -1.54 -14.32 9.10
CA TYR A 40 -2.94 -14.05 8.77
C TYR A 40 -3.92 -14.84 9.63
N ALA A 41 -3.64 -16.11 9.94
CA ALA A 41 -4.56 -16.96 10.68
C ALA A 41 -4.73 -16.45 12.12
N ASP A 42 -3.61 -16.09 12.77
CA ASP A 42 -3.62 -15.47 14.09
C ASP A 42 -4.21 -14.06 14.05
N PHE A 43 -3.95 -13.31 12.98
CA PHE A 43 -4.54 -11.98 12.77
C PHE A 43 -6.06 -12.07 12.74
N VAL A 44 -6.67 -12.90 11.89
CA VAL A 44 -8.14 -12.97 11.77
C VAL A 44 -8.79 -13.58 13.01
N LYS A 45 -8.10 -14.47 13.72
CA LYS A 45 -8.56 -15.00 15.00
C LYS A 45 -8.73 -13.89 16.05
N LYS A 46 -7.81 -12.93 16.10
CA LYS A 46 -7.85 -11.80 17.05
C LYS A 46 -8.66 -10.61 16.52
N TYR A 47 -8.56 -10.34 15.23
CA TYR A 47 -9.11 -9.19 14.52
C TYR A 47 -9.92 -9.68 13.32
N PRO A 48 -11.12 -10.26 13.53
CA PRO A 48 -11.91 -10.83 12.46
C PRO A 48 -12.36 -9.77 11.43
N PRO A 49 -12.77 -10.20 10.22
CA PRO A 49 -13.36 -9.30 9.24
C PRO A 49 -14.48 -8.44 9.85
N GLY A 50 -14.43 -7.12 9.60
CA GLY A 50 -15.35 -6.14 10.21
C GLY A 50 -14.84 -5.49 11.50
N SER A 51 -13.80 -6.04 12.12
CA SER A 51 -13.08 -5.36 13.21
C SER A 51 -12.38 -4.08 12.71
N LYS A 52 -12.12 -3.16 13.64
CA LYS A 52 -11.43 -1.91 13.34
C LYS A 52 -10.02 -2.16 12.80
N GLU A 53 -9.29 -3.08 13.41
CA GLU A 53 -7.92 -3.46 13.08
C GLU A 53 -7.82 -4.07 11.68
N TYR A 54 -8.74 -4.98 11.34
CA TYR A 54 -8.87 -5.49 9.97
C TYR A 54 -9.12 -4.34 8.98
N GLY A 55 -9.95 -3.37 9.37
CA GLY A 55 -10.20 -2.14 8.63
C GLY A 55 -8.96 -1.26 8.43
N GLU A 56 -8.08 -1.14 9.43
CA GLU A 56 -6.84 -0.34 9.31
C GLU A 56 -5.90 -0.94 8.24
N VAL A 57 -5.73 -2.27 8.21
CA VAL A 57 -4.90 -2.92 7.17
C VAL A 57 -5.52 -2.73 5.79
N LYS A 58 -6.82 -3.01 5.63
CA LYS A 58 -7.53 -2.84 4.36
C LYS A 58 -7.49 -1.40 3.86
N LYS A 59 -7.54 -0.42 4.76
CA LYS A 59 -7.44 0.99 4.44
C LYS A 59 -6.07 1.33 3.82
N VAL A 60 -4.98 0.82 4.41
CA VAL A 60 -3.63 0.97 3.84
C VAL A 60 -3.58 0.28 2.47
N CYS A 61 -4.01 -0.98 2.36
CA CYS A 61 -4.04 -1.69 1.08
C CYS A 61 -4.79 -0.92 -0.01
N GLY A 62 -5.98 -0.40 0.30
CA GLY A 62 -6.83 0.33 -0.66
C GLY A 62 -6.23 1.66 -1.12
N TRP A 63 -5.57 2.39 -0.21
CA TRP A 63 -4.90 3.64 -0.57
C TRP A 63 -3.74 3.41 -1.53
N TYR A 64 -2.86 2.45 -1.21
CA TYR A 64 -1.77 2.07 -2.12
C TYR A 64 -2.27 1.47 -3.43
N GLU A 65 -3.33 0.65 -3.41
CA GLU A 65 -3.89 0.05 -4.62
C GLU A 65 -4.39 1.10 -5.62
N THR A 66 -5.00 2.18 -5.10
CA THR A 66 -5.49 3.29 -5.92
C THR A 66 -4.33 4.05 -6.56
N ILE A 67 -3.29 4.39 -5.77
CA ILE A 67 -2.07 5.02 -6.30
C ILE A 67 -1.38 4.10 -7.33
N GLY A 68 -1.30 2.81 -7.03
CA GLY A 68 -0.72 1.79 -7.90
C GLY A 68 -1.44 1.65 -9.22
N THR A 69 -2.74 1.91 -9.24
CA THR A 69 -3.51 1.95 -10.48
C THR A 69 -3.03 3.09 -11.40
N LEU A 70 -2.77 4.29 -10.86
CA LEU A 70 -2.23 5.40 -11.65
C LEU A 70 -0.80 5.13 -12.10
N TYR A 71 0.04 4.57 -11.22
CA TYR A 71 1.40 4.13 -11.56
C TYR A 71 1.40 3.16 -12.75
N LYS A 72 0.57 2.12 -12.69
CA LYS A 72 0.47 1.09 -13.74
C LYS A 72 0.05 1.68 -15.10
N GLN A 73 -0.79 2.71 -15.08
CA GLN A 73 -1.22 3.43 -16.29
C GLN A 73 -0.25 4.53 -16.74
N LYS A 74 0.90 4.69 -16.05
CA LYS A 74 1.91 5.72 -16.31
C LYS A 74 1.34 7.15 -16.24
N LEU A 75 0.37 7.36 -15.36
CA LEU A 75 -0.29 8.65 -15.15
C LEU A 75 0.38 9.51 -14.07
N PHE A 76 1.42 8.99 -13.42
CA PHE A 76 2.15 9.66 -12.36
C PHE A 76 3.63 9.28 -12.40
N ASN A 77 4.51 10.25 -12.16
CA ASN A 77 5.95 10.05 -12.16
C ASN A 77 6.43 9.10 -11.04
N GLU A 78 7.21 8.08 -11.40
CA GLU A 78 7.65 7.03 -10.45
C GLU A 78 8.76 7.48 -9.50
N ASP A 79 9.59 8.46 -9.89
CA ASP A 79 10.63 8.98 -9.00
C ASP A 79 9.99 9.70 -7.81
N LEU A 80 9.01 10.57 -8.07
CA LEU A 80 8.22 11.20 -6.99
C LEU A 80 7.49 10.15 -6.13
N LEU A 81 6.94 9.11 -6.76
CA LEU A 81 6.21 8.06 -6.06
C LEU A 81 7.12 7.30 -5.10
N PHE A 82 8.23 6.77 -5.60
CA PHE A 82 9.10 5.87 -4.84
C PHE A 82 9.97 6.63 -3.84
N ASP A 83 10.32 7.89 -4.08
CA ASP A 83 11.03 8.70 -3.09
C ASP A 83 10.14 9.08 -1.89
N TRP A 84 8.81 9.04 -2.05
CA TRP A 84 7.84 9.39 -1.00
C TRP A 84 7.22 8.17 -0.30
N LEU A 85 6.85 7.14 -1.06
CA LEU A 85 5.89 6.13 -0.59
C LEU A 85 6.49 4.87 0.02
N ALA A 86 7.80 4.62 -0.07
CA ALA A 86 8.44 3.42 0.49
C ALA A 86 7.59 2.13 0.30
N THR A 87 7.05 1.97 -0.90
CA THR A 87 6.01 0.98 -1.24
C THR A 87 6.45 -0.44 -0.95
N ASN A 88 7.72 -0.77 -1.19
CA ASN A 88 8.31 -2.09 -0.98
C ASN A 88 8.33 -2.50 0.50
N VAL A 89 8.77 -1.60 1.39
CA VAL A 89 8.82 -1.83 2.84
C VAL A 89 7.41 -2.00 3.38
N ARG A 90 6.47 -1.17 2.89
CA ARG A 90 5.10 -1.16 3.38
C ARG A 90 4.30 -2.36 2.87
N TRP A 91 4.53 -2.78 1.63
CA TRP A 91 4.00 -4.04 1.10
C TRP A 91 4.51 -5.23 1.89
N LYS A 92 5.82 -5.35 2.07
CA LYS A 92 6.44 -6.47 2.79
C LYS A 92 5.86 -6.64 4.20
N ARG A 93 5.52 -5.54 4.88
CA ARG A 93 4.92 -5.58 6.21
C ARG A 93 3.51 -6.15 6.24
N ILE A 94 2.76 -6.09 5.15
CA ILE A 94 1.34 -6.51 5.12
C ILE A 94 1.06 -7.63 4.13
N GLU A 95 2.08 -8.15 3.46
CA GLU A 95 1.92 -9.11 2.37
C GLU A 95 1.24 -10.39 2.85
N ASN A 96 1.54 -10.87 4.05
CA ASN A 96 0.93 -12.06 4.65
C ASN A 96 -0.58 -11.87 4.85
N PHE A 97 -1.01 -10.69 5.30
CA PHE A 97 -2.43 -10.35 5.35
C PHE A 97 -3.07 -10.42 3.95
N VAL A 98 -2.45 -9.80 2.95
CA VAL A 98 -2.99 -9.79 1.58
C VAL A 98 -3.08 -11.19 0.99
N GLN A 99 -2.05 -12.02 1.15
CA GLN A 99 -2.09 -13.41 0.67
C GLN A 99 -3.19 -14.22 1.36
N GLY A 100 -3.37 -14.02 2.67
CA GLY A 100 -4.46 -14.62 3.43
C GLY A 100 -5.84 -14.27 2.88
N VAL A 101 -6.08 -12.97 2.66
CA VAL A 101 -7.35 -12.48 2.08
C VAL A 101 -7.56 -13.02 0.66
N ARG A 102 -6.53 -13.05 -0.19
CA ARG A 102 -6.63 -13.63 -1.54
C ARG A 102 -7.06 -15.10 -1.51
N LYS A 103 -6.49 -15.87 -0.58
CA LYS A 103 -6.82 -17.29 -0.40
C LYS A 103 -8.26 -17.47 0.09
N GLU A 104 -8.68 -16.69 1.08
CA GLU A 104 -10.04 -16.76 1.65
C GLU A 104 -11.12 -16.37 0.64
N MET A 105 -10.87 -15.31 -0.14
CA MET A 105 -11.83 -14.78 -1.11
C MET A 105 -11.79 -15.48 -2.47
N GLY A 106 -10.79 -16.34 -2.72
CA GLY A 106 -10.56 -16.96 -4.03
C GLY A 106 -10.17 -15.96 -5.13
N GLU A 107 -9.69 -14.76 -4.78
CA GLU A 107 -9.35 -13.69 -5.72
C GLU A 107 -7.86 -13.34 -5.63
N GLN A 108 -7.07 -13.88 -6.56
CA GLN A 108 -5.61 -13.71 -6.57
C GLN A 108 -5.13 -12.32 -6.97
N LYS A 109 -5.96 -11.52 -7.63
CA LYS A 109 -5.60 -10.18 -8.13
C LYS A 109 -5.89 -9.06 -7.12
N MET A 110 -6.42 -9.40 -5.94
CA MET A 110 -6.69 -8.39 -4.92
C MET A 110 -5.39 -7.67 -4.52
N TYR A 111 -5.41 -6.33 -4.55
CA TYR A 111 -4.27 -5.47 -4.25
C TYR A 111 -3.02 -5.67 -5.14
N GLN A 112 -3.20 -6.18 -6.37
CA GLN A 112 -2.10 -6.45 -7.29
C GLN A 112 -1.33 -5.19 -7.73
N ASN A 113 -1.97 -4.01 -7.74
CA ASN A 113 -1.30 -2.80 -8.19
C ASN A 113 -0.37 -2.26 -7.09
N PHE A 114 -0.74 -2.41 -5.82
CA PHE A 114 0.18 -2.18 -4.72
C PHE A 114 1.39 -3.14 -4.80
N GLU A 115 1.14 -4.43 -4.97
CA GLU A 115 2.21 -5.43 -5.14
C GLU A 115 3.15 -5.08 -6.31
N ALA A 116 2.58 -4.65 -7.44
CA ALA A 116 3.35 -4.28 -8.61
C ALA A 116 4.26 -3.06 -8.35
N MET A 117 3.76 -2.03 -7.64
CA MET A 117 4.58 -0.89 -7.23
C MET A 117 5.74 -1.34 -6.33
N ALA A 118 5.46 -2.15 -5.32
CA ALA A 118 6.46 -2.65 -4.38
C ALA A 118 7.59 -3.43 -5.10
N LYS A 119 7.23 -4.27 -6.07
CA LYS A 119 8.20 -5.00 -6.90
C LYS A 119 9.02 -4.06 -7.78
N ALA A 120 8.40 -3.03 -8.35
CA ALA A 120 9.08 -2.05 -9.18
C ALA A 120 10.09 -1.22 -8.37
N GLU A 121 9.72 -0.75 -7.18
CA GLU A 121 10.63 -0.03 -6.29
C GLU A 121 11.81 -0.90 -5.84
N LEU A 122 11.56 -2.16 -5.47
CA LEU A 122 12.62 -3.10 -5.10
C LEU A 122 13.60 -3.36 -6.26
N LYS A 123 13.12 -3.35 -7.51
CA LYS A 123 13.97 -3.46 -8.68
C LYS A 123 14.79 -2.19 -8.90
N ARG A 124 14.19 -1.01 -8.72
CA ARG A 124 14.85 0.31 -8.78
C ARG A 124 16.00 0.38 -7.77
N SER A 125 15.75 0.02 -6.51
CA SER A 125 16.76 0.12 -5.44
C SER A 125 17.96 -0.82 -5.59
N LYS A 126 17.82 -1.93 -6.32
CA LYS A 126 18.92 -2.85 -6.64
C LYS A 126 19.75 -2.43 -7.86
N SER A 127 19.25 -1.47 -8.64
CA SER A 127 19.88 -0.99 -9.87
C SER A 127 20.57 0.37 -9.69
N ALA A 128 20.46 0.96 -8.49
CA ALA A 128 21.11 2.19 -8.06
C ALA A 128 22.37 1.86 -7.27
#